data_AF-A0A7I4BAD8-F1
#
_entry.id   AF-A0A7I4BAD8-F1
#
_cell.length_a   1.000
_cell.length_b   1.000
_cell.length_c   1.000
_cell.angle_alpha   90.00
_cell.angle_beta   90.00
_cell.angle_gamma   90.00
#
_symmetry.space_group_name_H-M   'P 1'
#
loop_
_entity.id
_entity.type
_entity.pdbx_description
1 polymer ?
#
loop_
_entity_poly.entity_id
_entity_poly.type
_entity_poly.pdbx_seq_one_letter_code
_entity_poly.pdbx_strand_id
1 'polypeptide(L)'
;MRPMGIVLANPLKLLARKKRLQDELPLLREECDKLLAAKQDLIDAARTTLVKNRTLLCQLQARAGLPVSCDADDPIYSSFVKTLEEWDHQLEIVSVTESHEFTRPDLNLELFRSKVFKRDE
;
A
#
# COMPACT_ATOMS: atom_id res chain seq x y z
N MET A 1 50.58 -4.87 -18.16
CA MET A 1 49.39 -4.00 -18.17
C MET A 1 48.30 -4.70 -18.97
N ARG A 2 47.21 -5.15 -18.34
CA ARG A 2 46.04 -5.68 -19.07
C ARG A 2 45.06 -4.52 -19.25
N PRO A 3 44.51 -4.29 -20.45
CA PRO A 3 43.55 -3.21 -20.64
C PRO A 3 42.27 -3.54 -19.86
N MET A 4 41.81 -2.58 -19.05
CA MET A 4 40.49 -2.63 -18.40
C MET A 4 39.42 -2.69 -19.50
N GLY A 5 38.83 -3.87 -19.68
CA GLY A 5 37.64 -4.03 -20.49
C GLY A 5 36.48 -3.31 -19.82
N ILE A 6 35.93 -2.30 -20.48
CA ILE A 6 34.62 -1.74 -20.14
C ILE A 6 33.64 -2.91 -20.22
N VAL A 7 33.09 -3.35 -19.08
CA VAL A 7 32.01 -4.34 -19.07
C VAL A 7 30.75 -3.61 -19.55
N LEU A 8 30.60 -3.54 -20.86
CA LEU A 8 29.40 -2.99 -21.50
C LEU A 8 28.23 -3.90 -21.15
N ALA A 9 27.17 -3.33 -20.57
CA ALA A 9 25.93 -4.05 -20.34
C ALA A 9 25.39 -4.58 -21.68
N ASN A 10 25.14 -5.89 -21.76
CA ASN A 10 24.70 -6.51 -23.01
C ASN A 10 23.28 -6.02 -23.37
N PRO A 11 23.09 -5.31 -24.51
CA PRO A 11 21.80 -4.72 -24.87
C PRO A 11 20.69 -5.75 -25.05
N LEU A 12 21.01 -6.99 -25.48
CA LEU A 12 20.03 -8.07 -25.60
C LEU A 12 19.55 -8.55 -24.23
N LYS A 13 20.45 -8.62 -23.22
CA LYS A 13 20.08 -8.98 -21.84
C LYS A 13 19.20 -7.89 -21.20
N LEU A 14 19.50 -6.62 -21.46
CA LEU A 14 18.67 -5.50 -21.01
C LEU A 14 17.29 -5.52 -21.65
N LEU A 15 17.21 -5.81 -22.95
CA LEU A 15 15.94 -5.91 -23.67
C LEU A 15 15.10 -7.10 -23.19
N ALA A 16 15.73 -8.26 -22.92
CA ALA A 16 15.06 -9.41 -22.32
C ALA A 16 14.52 -9.10 -20.91
N ARG A 17 15.34 -8.46 -20.06
CA ARG A 17 14.90 -8.03 -18.72
C ARG A 17 13.76 -7.02 -18.79
N LYS A 18 13.81 -6.08 -19.74
CA LYS A 18 12.73 -5.11 -19.96
C LYS A 18 11.43 -5.82 -20.33
N LYS A 19 11.46 -6.74 -21.30
CA LYS A 19 10.27 -7.51 -21.69
C LYS A 19 9.69 -8.27 -20.50
N ARG A 20 10.54 -8.99 -19.78
CA ARG A 20 10.13 -9.70 -18.56
C ARG A 20 9.46 -8.78 -17.54
N LEU A 21 10.04 -7.61 -17.25
CA LEU A 21 9.44 -6.64 -16.34
C LEU A 21 8.12 -6.07 -16.86
N GLN A 22 8.00 -5.85 -18.18
CA GLN A 22 6.76 -5.40 -18.80
C GLN A 22 5.65 -6.44 -18.69
N ASP A 23 5.99 -7.72 -18.66
CA ASP A 23 5.03 -8.82 -18.51
C ASP A 23 4.70 -9.07 -17.02
N GLU A 24 5.69 -9.00 -16.11
CA GLU A 24 5.52 -9.29 -14.68
C GLU A 24 4.86 -8.14 -13.89
N LEU A 25 5.16 -6.88 -14.19
CA LEU A 25 4.58 -5.73 -13.49
C LEU A 25 3.04 -5.64 -13.53
N PRO A 26 2.36 -5.82 -14.68
CA PRO A 26 0.90 -5.78 -14.71
C PRO A 26 0.27 -6.94 -13.94
N LEU A 27 0.87 -8.14 -14.00
CA LEU A 27 0.41 -9.30 -13.22
C LEU A 27 0.53 -9.04 -11.72
N LEU A 28 1.69 -8.54 -11.29
CA LEU A 28 1.92 -8.17 -9.88
C LEU A 28 0.95 -7.08 -9.42
N ARG A 29 0.65 -6.10 -10.29
CA ARG A 29 -0.35 -5.06 -10.00
C ARG A 29 -1.73 -5.68 -9.78
N GLU A 30 -2.18 -6.55 -10.69
CA GLU A 30 -3.47 -7.22 -10.56
C GLU A 30 -3.57 -8.06 -9.27
N GLU A 31 -2.49 -8.74 -8.88
CA GLU A 31 -2.42 -9.47 -7.60
C GLU A 31 -2.50 -8.54 -6.39
N CYS A 32 -1.80 -7.40 -6.42
CA CYS A 32 -1.88 -6.38 -5.37
C CYS A 32 -3.29 -5.79 -5.25
N ASP A 33 -3.95 -5.50 -6.37
CA ASP A 33 -5.31 -4.94 -6.41
C ASP A 33 -6.31 -5.94 -5.80
N LYS A 34 -6.20 -7.22 -6.15
CA LYS A 34 -7.01 -8.30 -5.55
C LYS A 34 -6.76 -8.42 -4.05
N LEU A 35 -5.51 -8.34 -3.62
CA LEU A 35 -5.15 -8.41 -2.20
C LEU A 35 -5.72 -7.21 -1.43
N LEU A 36 -5.65 -6.01 -2.00
CA LEU A 36 -6.18 -4.79 -1.41
C LEU A 36 -7.71 -4.88 -1.28
N ALA A 37 -8.41 -5.36 -2.31
CA ALA A 37 -9.85 -5.62 -2.25
C ALA A 37 -10.21 -6.62 -1.15
N ALA A 38 -9.51 -7.77 -1.09
CA ALA A 38 -9.74 -8.77 -0.05
C ALA A 38 -9.48 -8.23 1.38
N LYS A 39 -8.48 -7.35 1.53
CA LYS A 39 -8.20 -6.67 2.79
C LYS A 39 -9.33 -5.71 3.17
N GLN A 40 -9.86 -4.96 2.20
CA GLN A 40 -10.99 -4.05 2.43
C GLN A 40 -12.22 -4.83 2.89
N ASP A 41 -12.56 -5.93 2.21
CA ASP A 41 -13.68 -6.79 2.59
C ASP A 41 -13.56 -7.32 4.03
N LEU A 42 -12.34 -7.72 4.42
CA LEU A 42 -12.06 -8.18 5.78
C LEU A 42 -12.25 -7.06 6.81
N ILE A 43 -11.79 -5.84 6.51
CA ILE A 43 -11.94 -4.68 7.38
C ILE A 43 -13.41 -4.34 7.55
N ASP A 44 -14.19 -4.34 6.47
CA ASP A 44 -15.62 -4.05 6.50
C ASP A 44 -16.40 -5.13 7.30
N ALA A 45 -16.05 -6.41 7.12
CA ALA A 45 -16.62 -7.50 7.90
C ALA A 45 -16.29 -7.38 9.40
N ALA A 46 -15.04 -7.04 9.73
CA ALA A 46 -14.61 -6.83 11.11
C ALA A 46 -15.32 -5.63 11.74
N ARG A 47 -15.38 -4.50 11.03
CA ARG A 47 -16.06 -3.27 11.47
C ARG A 47 -17.54 -3.52 11.75
N THR A 48 -18.25 -4.14 10.82
CA THR A 48 -19.68 -4.44 10.99
C THR A 48 -19.93 -5.36 12.18
N THR A 49 -19.07 -6.37 12.38
CA THR A 49 -19.19 -7.30 13.51
C THR A 49 -18.92 -6.61 14.85
N LEU A 50 -17.84 -5.83 14.94
CA LEU A 50 -17.46 -5.13 16.17
C LEU A 50 -18.49 -4.08 16.58
N VAL A 51 -18.99 -3.28 15.64
CA VAL A 51 -20.05 -2.29 15.90
C VAL A 51 -21.34 -2.99 16.36
N LYS A 52 -21.74 -4.09 15.70
CA LYS A 52 -22.90 -4.88 16.16
C LYS A 52 -22.71 -5.40 17.58
N ASN A 53 -21.58 -6.02 17.88
CA ASN A 53 -21.27 -6.55 19.21
C ASN A 53 -21.28 -5.44 20.28
N ARG A 54 -20.71 -4.28 19.97
CA ARG A 54 -20.75 -3.09 20.82
C ARG A 54 -22.19 -2.68 21.13
N THR A 55 -23.05 -2.56 20.12
CA THR A 55 -24.46 -2.17 20.33
C THR A 55 -25.21 -3.17 21.21
N LEU A 56 -24.97 -4.47 21.04
CA LEU A 56 -25.57 -5.51 21.88
C LEU A 56 -25.09 -5.41 23.32
N LEU A 57 -23.79 -5.18 23.55
CA LEU A 57 -23.25 -4.97 24.88
C LEU A 57 -23.85 -3.75 25.57
N CYS A 58 -24.00 -2.63 24.87
CA CYS A 58 -24.66 -1.44 25.40
C CYS A 58 -26.13 -1.72 25.80
N GLN A 59 -26.87 -2.48 24.97
CA GLN A 59 -28.24 -2.88 25.30
C GLN A 59 -28.29 -3.81 26.53
N LEU A 60 -27.36 -4.75 26.66
CA LEU A 60 -27.26 -5.64 27.81
C LEU A 60 -26.91 -4.88 29.09
N GLN A 61 -25.97 -3.94 29.02
CA GLN A 61 -25.62 -3.06 30.15
C GLN A 61 -26.82 -2.24 30.61
N ALA A 62 -27.55 -1.63 29.67
CA ALA A 62 -28.76 -0.87 29.97
C ALA A 62 -29.82 -1.74 30.67
N ARG A 63 -30.04 -2.98 30.20
CA ARG A 63 -30.97 -3.93 30.82
C ARG A 63 -30.52 -4.40 32.20
N ALA A 64 -29.23 -4.49 32.43
CA ALA A 64 -28.64 -4.85 33.72
C ALA A 64 -28.58 -3.66 34.70
N GLY A 65 -28.98 -2.45 34.29
CA GLY A 65 -28.87 -1.23 35.10
C GLY A 65 -27.43 -0.75 35.30
N LEU A 66 -26.50 -1.21 34.45
CA LEU A 66 -25.11 -0.77 34.44
C LEU A 66 -24.96 0.53 33.64
N PRO A 67 -24.00 1.40 34.02
CA PRO A 67 -23.73 2.60 33.25
C PRO A 67 -23.28 2.23 31.83
N VAL A 68 -23.97 2.76 30.82
CA VAL A 68 -23.63 2.61 29.41
C VAL A 68 -22.58 3.66 29.09
N SER A 69 -21.38 3.24 28.69
CA SER A 69 -20.33 4.15 28.22
C SER A 69 -20.75 4.79 26.89
N CYS A 70 -20.64 6.12 26.77
CA CYS A 70 -20.77 6.80 25.50
C CYS A 70 -19.59 6.45 24.58
N ASP A 71 -19.85 6.27 23.28
CA ASP A 71 -18.80 5.94 22.30
C ASP A 71 -17.72 7.02 22.19
N ALA A 72 -18.06 8.28 22.48
CA ALA A 72 -17.11 9.38 22.52
C ALA A 72 -16.18 9.34 23.75
N ASP A 73 -16.63 8.68 24.84
CA ASP A 73 -15.90 8.58 26.10
C ASP A 73 -15.08 7.27 26.19
N ASP A 74 -15.22 6.37 25.22
CA ASP A 74 -14.46 5.12 25.13
C ASP A 74 -13.17 5.33 24.33
N PRO A 75 -11.99 5.38 25.00
CA PRO A 75 -10.73 5.61 24.31
C PRO A 75 -10.35 4.48 23.35
N ILE A 76 -10.79 3.25 23.62
CA ILE A 76 -10.53 2.09 22.77
C ILE A 76 -11.35 2.23 21.49
N TYR A 77 -12.65 2.54 21.62
CA TYR A 77 -13.51 2.75 20.46
C TYR A 77 -13.05 3.95 19.62
N SER A 78 -12.65 5.05 20.24
CA SER A 78 -12.08 6.20 19.53
C SER A 78 -10.81 5.84 18.76
N SER A 79 -9.89 5.07 19.35
CA SER A 79 -8.68 4.60 18.66
C SER A 79 -9.00 3.68 17.48
N PHE A 80 -10.03 2.84 17.60
CA PHE A 80 -10.50 1.98 16.53
C PHE A 80 -11.05 2.80 15.35
N VAL A 81 -11.87 3.82 15.63
CA VAL A 81 -12.39 4.70 14.57
C VAL A 81 -11.25 5.44 13.85
N LYS A 82 -10.28 5.99 14.59
CA LYS A 82 -9.12 6.68 14.01
C LYS A 82 -8.27 5.77 13.12
N THR A 83 -8.09 4.51 13.51
CA THR A 83 -7.33 3.55 12.69
C THR A 83 -8.05 3.16 11.41
N LEU A 84 -9.40 3.18 11.39
CA LEU A 84 -10.18 3.04 10.15
C LEU A 84 -10.05 4.28 9.26
N GLU A 85 -10.14 5.48 9.84
CA GLU A 85 -9.99 6.74 9.08
C GLU A 85 -8.61 6.85 8.43
N GLU A 86 -7.55 6.45 9.15
CA GLU A 86 -6.18 6.39 8.60
C GLU A 86 -6.08 5.40 7.44
N TRP A 87 -6.74 4.25 7.54
CA TRP A 87 -6.79 3.28 6.46
C TRP A 87 -7.50 3.83 5.22
N ASP A 88 -8.63 4.51 5.41
CA ASP A 88 -9.37 5.14 4.30
C ASP A 88 -8.52 6.24 3.63
N HIS A 89 -7.75 7.01 4.41
CA HIS A 89 -6.85 8.03 3.88
C HIS A 89 -5.71 7.43 3.04
N GLN A 90 -5.15 6.29 3.45
CA GLN A 90 -4.12 5.58 2.68
C GLN A 90 -4.66 5.10 1.32
N LEU A 91 -5.91 4.63 1.26
CA LEU A 91 -6.56 4.24 0.01
C LEU A 91 -6.76 5.44 -0.94
N GLU A 92 -7.14 6.60 -0.39
CA GLU A 92 -7.28 7.84 -1.17
C GLU A 92 -5.94 8.27 -1.79
N ILE A 93 -4.84 8.25 -1.03
CA ILE A 93 -3.50 8.57 -1.53
C ILE A 93 -3.10 7.62 -2.66
N VAL A 94 -3.32 6.31 -2.49
CA VAL A 94 -2.98 5.31 -3.52
C VAL A 94 -3.71 5.64 -4.83
N SER A 95 -5.02 5.91 -4.78
CA SER A 95 -5.80 6.26 -5.97
C SER A 95 -5.30 7.52 -6.70
N VAL A 96 -4.77 8.50 -5.97
CA VAL A 96 -4.19 9.73 -6.54
C VAL A 96 -2.83 9.45 -7.20
N THR A 97 -2.00 8.61 -6.58
CA THR A 97 -0.68 8.25 -7.13
C THR A 97 -0.75 7.36 -8.37
N GLU A 98 -1.80 6.53 -8.52
CA GLU A 98 -2.03 5.72 -9.73
C GLU A 98 -2.24 6.55 -11.00
N SER A 99 -2.59 7.83 -10.86
CA SER A 99 -2.73 8.76 -11.99
C SER A 99 -1.39 9.20 -12.58
N HIS A 100 -0.25 8.88 -11.95
CA HIS A 100 1.07 9.20 -12.43
C HIS A 100 1.65 8.02 -13.24
N GLU A 101 1.26 7.93 -14.51
CA GLU A 101 1.96 7.06 -15.46
C GLU A 101 3.43 7.51 -15.58
N PHE A 102 4.37 6.63 -15.24
CA PHE A 102 5.79 6.83 -15.56
C PHE A 102 5.95 6.92 -17.08
N THR A 103 6.03 8.14 -17.59
CA THR A 103 6.17 8.36 -19.01
C THR A 103 7.54 7.83 -19.46
N ARG A 104 7.66 7.27 -20.68
CA ARG A 104 8.96 6.89 -21.30
C ARG A 104 10.13 7.88 -21.06
N PRO A 105 9.93 9.21 -21.10
CA PRO A 105 11.00 10.17 -20.76
C PRO A 105 11.52 10.07 -19.32
N ASP A 106 10.70 9.70 -18.34
CA ASP A 106 11.13 9.59 -16.93
C ASP A 106 12.06 8.40 -16.70
N LEU A 107 11.80 7.27 -17.37
CA LEU A 107 12.67 6.09 -17.31
C LEU A 107 14.05 6.36 -17.88
N ASN A 108 14.13 7.08 -19.01
CA ASN A 108 15.41 7.49 -19.56
C ASN A 108 16.11 8.49 -18.63
N LEU A 109 15.37 9.45 -18.06
CA LEU A 109 15.92 10.46 -17.17
C LEU A 109 16.49 9.85 -15.87
N GLU A 110 15.80 8.88 -15.26
CA GLU A 110 16.27 8.10 -14.11
C GLU A 110 17.53 7.29 -14.42
N LEU A 111 17.58 6.62 -15.58
CA LEU A 111 18.78 5.91 -16.06
C LEU A 111 20.00 6.83 -16.24
N PHE A 112 19.77 8.09 -16.63
CA PHE A 112 20.84 9.07 -16.75
C PHE A 112 21.21 9.72 -15.41
N ARG A 113 20.26 9.83 -14.47
CA ARG A 113 20.48 10.33 -13.10
C ARG A 113 21.21 9.33 -12.20
N SER A 114 21.03 8.03 -12.40
CA SER A 114 21.69 6.98 -11.59
C SER A 114 23.22 6.89 -11.81
N LYS A 115 23.84 7.83 -12.52
CA LYS A 115 25.29 8.01 -12.55
C LYS A 115 25.79 8.81 -11.34
N VAL A 116 25.65 8.31 -10.11
CA VAL A 116 26.47 8.82 -8.98
C VAL A 116 26.74 7.74 -7.92
N PHE A 117 27.94 7.16 -7.93
CA PHE A 117 28.73 6.93 -6.71
C PHE A 117 30.21 6.71 -7.12
N LYS A 118 30.97 7.81 -7.25
CA LYS A 118 31.91 8.38 -6.26
C LYS A 118 33.13 7.48 -5.98
N ARG A 119 34.25 8.01 -6.49
CA ARG A 119 35.66 7.69 -6.25
C ARG A 119 36.01 8.18 -4.85
N ASP A 120 36.48 7.30 -4.00
CA ASP A 120 37.37 7.66 -2.90
C ASP A 120 38.60 6.74 -3.00
N GLU A 121 39.74 7.40 -3.20
CA GLU A 121 41.15 6.96 -3.24
C GLU A 121 41.61 6.06 -4.41
#